data_AF-A0A661Y1Y1-F1
#
_entry.id   AF-A0A661Y1Y1-F1
#
_cell.length_a   1.000
_cell.length_b   1.000
_cell.length_c   1.000
_cell.angle_alpha   90.00
_cell.angle_beta   90.00
_cell.angle_gamma   90.00
#
_symmetry.space_group_name_H-M   'P 1'
#
loop_
_entity.id
_entity.type
_entity.pdbx_description
1 polymer ?
#
loop_
_entity_poly.entity_id
_entity_poly.type
_entity_poly.pdbx_seq_one_letter_code
_entity_poly.pdbx_strand_id
1 'polypeptide(L)'
;METEESGEYIYQGFWFKNEIKKRFYAGDDFIAHRKDMDISESFNLALEMIGDEEAFMPGLAKKIESLIGKENCIYDFWEFGDDDFSMYWSIKKEVYREKMKLIRAWVKYEKMEGMLDFNIKDV
;
A
#
# COMPACT_ATOMS: atom_id res chain seq x y z
N MET A 1 10.77 26.14 -3.60
CA MET A 1 10.95 25.77 -2.18
C MET A 1 11.11 24.26 -2.16
N GLU A 2 12.37 23.82 -2.13
CA GLU A 2 12.71 22.42 -1.88
C GLU A 2 12.58 22.21 -0.37
N THR A 3 11.65 21.36 0.05
CA THR A 3 11.51 20.98 1.46
C THR A 3 12.60 19.96 1.79
N GLU A 4 13.44 20.28 2.78
CA GLU A 4 14.57 19.53 3.33
C GLU A 4 14.21 18.17 4.00
N GLU A 5 13.11 17.51 3.62
CA GLU A 5 12.65 16.24 4.22
C GLU A 5 13.10 14.98 3.46
N SER A 6 13.79 15.11 2.32
CA SER A 6 14.06 13.97 1.41
C SER A 6 15.18 13.00 1.86
N GLY A 7 15.92 13.32 2.94
CA GLY A 7 17.08 12.52 3.38
C GLY A 7 16.78 11.39 4.36
N GLU A 8 15.68 11.48 5.12
CA GLU A 8 15.39 10.58 6.24
C GLU A 8 14.48 9.41 5.88
N TYR A 9 13.73 9.50 4.78
CA TYR A 9 12.75 8.50 4.38
C TYR A 9 13.00 7.99 2.97
N ILE A 10 12.64 6.73 2.76
CA ILE A 10 12.67 6.05 1.48
C ILE A 10 11.24 5.72 1.11
N TYR A 11 10.81 6.27 -0.03
CA TYR A 11 9.51 5.98 -0.58
C TYR A 11 9.48 4.55 -1.12
N GLN A 12 8.50 3.75 -0.73
CA GLN A 12 8.35 2.35 -1.11
C GLN A 12 6.95 2.10 -1.65
N GLY A 13 6.89 1.55 -2.86
CA GLY A 13 5.67 0.99 -3.43
C GLY A 13 5.65 -0.53 -3.27
N PHE A 14 4.48 -1.06 -2.97
CA PHE A 14 4.17 -2.48 -2.93
C PHE A 14 3.13 -2.76 -4.01
N TRP A 15 3.49 -3.61 -4.97
CA TRP A 15 2.66 -3.95 -6.12
C TRP A 15 1.98 -5.28 -5.89
N PHE A 16 0.66 -5.30 -6.03
CA PHE A 16 -0.17 -6.45 -5.72
C PHE A 16 -0.98 -6.86 -6.92
N LYS A 17 -0.90 -8.12 -7.31
CA LYS A 17 -1.84 -8.64 -8.30
C LYS A 17 -3.22 -8.86 -7.67
N ASN A 18 -4.26 -8.75 -8.48
CA ASN A 18 -5.64 -8.95 -8.04
C ASN A 18 -5.88 -10.29 -7.31
N GLU A 19 -5.09 -11.35 -7.53
CA GLU A 19 -5.25 -12.62 -6.80
C GLU A 19 -5.01 -12.50 -5.28
N ILE A 20 -4.28 -11.48 -4.81
CA ILE A 20 -4.11 -11.28 -3.37
C ILE A 20 -5.44 -10.93 -2.69
N LYS A 21 -6.42 -10.42 -3.44
CA LYS A 21 -7.79 -10.22 -2.97
C LYS A 21 -8.32 -11.50 -2.35
N LYS A 22 -8.16 -12.67 -2.97
CA LYS A 22 -8.62 -13.96 -2.40
C LYS A 22 -8.08 -14.29 -0.98
N ARG A 23 -7.08 -13.56 -0.47
CA ARG A 23 -6.44 -13.78 0.83
C ARG A 23 -6.62 -12.65 1.84
N PHE A 24 -6.67 -11.40 1.38
CA PHE A 24 -6.73 -10.23 2.26
C PHE A 24 -7.95 -9.34 2.00
N TYR A 25 -8.78 -9.74 1.03
CA TYR A 25 -10.05 -9.11 0.77
C TYR A 25 -10.87 -9.36 2.01
N ALA A 26 -11.08 -8.25 2.68
CA ALA A 26 -12.03 -8.13 3.73
C ALA A 26 -12.85 -6.95 3.26
N GLY A 27 -14.08 -7.20 2.85
CA GLY A 27 -15.14 -6.35 3.37
C GLY A 27 -14.90 -4.83 3.38
N ASP A 28 -14.60 -4.15 2.27
CA ASP A 28 -15.35 -2.98 1.73
C ASP A 28 -14.55 -1.70 1.68
N ASP A 29 -13.68 -1.51 2.65
CA ASP A 29 -13.60 -0.16 3.17
C ASP A 29 -12.29 0.54 2.83
N PHE A 30 -12.22 1.26 1.70
CA PHE A 30 -11.57 2.57 1.55
C PHE A 30 -11.10 2.92 0.14
N ILE A 31 -11.89 3.79 -0.48
CA ILE A 31 -11.36 4.84 -1.34
C ILE A 31 -10.74 5.93 -0.47
N ALA A 32 -9.43 6.20 -0.52
CA ALA A 32 -8.82 7.37 0.13
C ALA A 32 -8.47 8.45 -0.90
N HIS A 33 -9.48 9.27 -1.21
CA HIS A 33 -9.45 10.71 -1.50
C HIS A 33 -8.10 11.39 -1.85
N ARG A 34 -7.96 11.88 -3.09
CA ARG A 34 -6.94 12.89 -3.48
C ARG A 34 -7.55 14.30 -3.46
N LYS A 35 -6.73 15.29 -3.08
CA LYS A 35 -7.08 16.69 -2.79
C LYS A 35 -7.69 17.49 -3.97
N ASP A 36 -7.63 16.95 -5.19
CA ASP A 36 -7.93 17.65 -6.43
C ASP A 36 -9.04 16.96 -7.26
N MET A 37 -9.70 15.96 -6.69
CA MET A 37 -10.79 15.22 -7.35
C MET A 37 -12.09 16.05 -7.30
N ASP A 38 -12.76 16.22 -8.44
CA ASP A 38 -14.07 16.87 -8.49
C ASP A 38 -15.07 16.11 -7.62
N ILE A 39 -16.00 16.84 -7.00
CA ILE A 39 -17.03 16.27 -6.12
C ILE A 39 -17.87 15.25 -6.89
N SER A 40 -18.15 15.49 -8.17
CA SER A 40 -18.94 14.62 -9.03
C SER A 40 -18.23 13.31 -9.38
N GLU A 41 -16.92 13.37 -9.64
CA GLU A 41 -16.09 12.19 -9.95
C GLU A 41 -15.84 11.34 -8.70
N SER A 42 -15.63 11.99 -7.55
CA SER A 42 -15.59 11.31 -6.24
C SER A 42 -16.91 10.58 -5.95
N PHE A 43 -18.04 11.19 -6.34
CA PHE A 43 -19.37 10.62 -6.14
C PHE A 43 -19.63 9.42 -7.08
N ASN A 44 -19.15 9.47 -8.32
CA ASN A 44 -19.31 8.37 -9.28
C ASN A 44 -18.38 7.18 -8.96
N LEU A 45 -17.14 7.42 -8.54
CA LEU A 45 -16.24 6.33 -8.08
C LEU A 45 -16.76 5.69 -6.79
N ALA A 46 -17.31 6.50 -5.87
CA ALA A 46 -18.01 5.99 -4.70
C ALA A 46 -19.26 5.17 -5.08
N LEU A 47 -20.00 5.55 -6.12
CA LEU A 47 -21.16 4.77 -6.61
C LEU A 47 -20.75 3.47 -7.33
N GLU A 48 -19.61 3.45 -8.03
CA GLU A 48 -19.06 2.23 -8.66
C GLU A 48 -18.49 1.25 -7.63
N MET A 49 -17.94 1.76 -6.52
CA MET A 49 -17.44 0.94 -5.41
C MET A 49 -18.52 0.62 -4.35
N ILE A 50 -19.63 1.36 -4.30
CA ILE A 50 -20.83 1.09 -3.46
C ILE A 50 -21.44 -0.30 -3.72
N GLY A 51 -21.10 -0.94 -4.85
CA GLY A 51 -21.58 -2.27 -5.19
C GLY A 51 -20.64 -3.42 -4.83
N ASP A 52 -19.37 -3.16 -4.47
CA ASP A 52 -18.39 -4.22 -4.20
C ASP A 52 -17.86 -4.10 -2.79
N GLU A 53 -18.59 -4.77 -1.90
CA GLU A 53 -18.49 -4.62 -0.46
C GLU A 53 -17.14 -5.08 0.15
N GLU A 54 -16.08 -5.27 -0.65
CA GLU A 54 -14.82 -5.85 -0.22
C GLU A 54 -13.54 -5.09 -0.74
N ALA A 55 -13.71 -3.99 -1.49
CA ALA A 55 -12.72 -3.40 -2.42
C ALA A 55 -11.39 -2.84 -1.87
N PHE A 56 -11.28 -2.43 -0.61
CA PHE A 56 -10.00 -2.04 0.02
C PHE A 56 -9.54 -3.08 1.02
N MET A 57 -8.23 -3.19 1.23
CA MET A 57 -7.63 -4.29 1.99
C MET A 57 -7.01 -3.75 3.30
N PRO A 58 -7.81 -3.25 4.25
CA PRO A 58 -7.29 -2.57 5.45
C PRO A 58 -6.45 -3.52 6.29
N GLY A 59 -6.73 -4.83 6.25
CA GLY A 59 -5.91 -5.86 6.88
C GLY A 59 -4.50 -5.95 6.30
N LEU A 60 -4.37 -5.82 4.97
CA LEU A 60 -3.07 -5.87 4.29
C LEU A 60 -2.24 -4.62 4.56
N ALA A 61 -2.87 -3.44 4.50
CA ALA A 61 -2.22 -2.16 4.85
C ALA A 61 -1.74 -2.17 6.31
N LYS A 62 -2.60 -2.57 7.26
CA LYS A 62 -2.23 -2.72 8.68
C LYS A 62 -1.13 -3.77 8.88
N LYS A 63 -1.14 -4.84 8.09
CA LYS A 63 -0.09 -5.88 8.19
C LYS A 63 1.26 -5.33 7.73
N ILE A 64 1.31 -4.61 6.63
CA ILE A 64 2.54 -3.98 6.13
C ILE A 64 3.03 -2.91 7.11
N GLU A 65 2.14 -2.04 7.59
CA GLU A 65 2.46 -1.06 8.62
C GLU A 65 3.01 -1.73 9.90
N SER A 66 2.39 -2.83 10.35
CA SER A 66 2.87 -3.59 11.51
C SER A 66 4.25 -4.23 11.28
N LEU A 67 4.58 -4.65 10.06
CA LEU A 67 5.90 -5.20 9.74
C LEU A 67 6.96 -4.11 9.69
N ILE A 68 6.60 -2.90 9.28
CA ILE A 68 7.51 -1.75 9.25
C ILE A 68 7.68 -1.14 10.65
N GLY A 69 6.62 -1.12 11.45
CA GLY A 69 6.50 -0.37 12.70
C GLY A 69 5.94 1.02 12.42
N LYS A 70 4.82 1.36 13.06
CA LYS A 70 4.07 2.61 12.81
C LYS A 70 4.90 3.86 13.06
N GLU A 71 5.85 3.80 13.97
CA GLU A 71 6.81 4.87 14.27
C GLU A 71 7.93 5.03 13.22
N ASN A 72 8.02 4.10 12.27
CA ASN A 72 9.06 4.06 11.24
C ASN A 72 8.54 4.38 9.85
N CYS A 73 7.23 4.61 9.68
CA CYS A 73 6.66 4.91 8.39
C CYS A 73 5.47 5.85 8.43
N ILE A 74 5.22 6.46 7.28
CA ILE A 74 4.04 7.24 6.99
C ILE A 74 3.36 6.56 5.80
N TYR A 75 2.12 6.11 6.00
CA TYR A 75 1.28 5.65 4.88
C TYR A 75 0.90 6.86 4.03
N ASP A 76 1.06 6.72 2.72
CA ASP A 76 0.77 7.79 1.77
C ASP A 76 -0.61 7.61 1.14
N PHE A 77 -0.71 6.75 0.12
CA PHE A 77 -1.97 6.39 -0.52
C PHE A 77 -1.90 5.01 -1.18
N TRP A 78 -3.01 4.62 -1.82
CA TRP A 78 -3.16 3.39 -2.60
C TRP A 78 -3.77 3.73 -3.97
N GLU A 79 -3.51 2.90 -4.97
CA GLU A 79 -4.08 3.05 -6.31
C GLU A 79 -4.49 1.69 -6.90
N PHE A 80 -5.56 1.68 -7.71
CA PHE A 80 -5.98 0.52 -8.50
C PHE A 80 -5.51 0.69 -9.95
N GLY A 81 -4.91 -0.35 -10.51
CA GLY A 81 -4.77 -0.56 -11.95
C GLY A 81 -5.83 -1.54 -12.47
N ASP A 82 -5.80 -1.82 -13.76
CA ASP A 82 -6.78 -2.72 -14.40
C ASP A 82 -6.71 -4.16 -13.82
N ASP A 83 -5.49 -4.67 -13.61
CA ASP A 83 -5.23 -6.05 -13.15
C ASP A 83 -4.48 -6.12 -11.80
N ASP A 84 -4.16 -4.98 -11.19
CA ASP A 84 -3.36 -4.87 -9.98
C ASP A 84 -3.81 -3.72 -9.07
N PHE A 85 -3.19 -3.64 -7.90
CA PHE A 85 -3.26 -2.47 -7.04
C PHE A 85 -1.91 -2.25 -6.37
N SER A 86 -1.66 -1.01 -5.97
CA SER A 86 -0.42 -0.64 -5.30
C SER A 86 -0.69 0.15 -4.03
N MET A 87 0.21 0.01 -3.06
CA MET A 87 0.18 0.78 -1.81
C MET A 87 1.55 1.37 -1.51
N TYR A 88 1.57 2.59 -0.97
CA TYR A 88 2.78 3.40 -0.85
C TYR A 88 3.05 3.86 0.59
N TRP A 89 4.31 3.78 1.00
CA TRP A 89 4.80 4.26 2.30
C TRP A 89 6.10 5.05 2.15
N SER A 90 6.25 6.09 2.96
CA SER A 90 7.56 6.66 3.30
C SER A 90 8.12 5.93 4.51
N ILE A 91 9.29 5.30 4.41
CA ILE A 91 9.89 4.46 5.46
C ILE A 91 11.24 5.02 5.88
N LYS A 92 11.50 5.15 7.19
CA LYS A 92 12.78 5.67 7.69
C LYS A 92 13.98 4.91 7.12
N LYS A 93 14.96 5.66 6.61
CA LYS A 93 16.16 5.16 5.95
C LYS A 93 16.97 4.21 6.84
N GLU A 94 17.04 4.51 8.13
CA GLU A 94 17.80 3.74 9.12
C GLU A 94 17.30 2.29 9.29
N VAL A 95 15.99 2.03 9.13
CA VAL A 95 15.40 0.68 9.27
C VAL A 95 15.00 0.05 7.94
N TYR A 96 14.99 0.82 6.84
CA TYR A 96 14.41 0.40 5.56
C TYR A 96 14.88 -0.97 5.08
N ARG A 97 16.19 -1.21 5.00
CA ARG A 97 16.73 -2.49 4.50
C ARG A 97 16.31 -3.67 5.38
N GLU A 98 16.26 -3.49 6.69
CA GLU A 98 15.79 -4.52 7.62
C GLU A 98 14.31 -4.81 7.41
N LYS A 99 13.47 -3.78 7.37
CA LYS A 99 12.01 -3.93 7.22
C LYS A 99 11.65 -4.52 5.86
N MET A 100 12.35 -4.17 4.79
CA MET A 100 12.12 -4.78 3.48
C MET A 100 12.48 -6.27 3.44
N LYS A 101 13.56 -6.68 4.11
CA LYS A 101 13.89 -8.11 4.27
C LYS A 101 12.83 -8.85 5.08
N LEU A 102 12.32 -8.23 6.14
CA LEU A 102 11.25 -8.79 6.96
C LEU A 102 9.95 -8.98 6.15
N ILE A 103 9.53 -7.97 5.38
CA ILE A 103 8.37 -8.09 4.49
C ILE A 103 8.60 -9.19 3.45
N ARG A 104 9.80 -9.31 2.89
CA ARG A 104 10.13 -10.38 1.92
C ARG A 104 10.06 -11.77 2.55
N ALA A 105 10.54 -11.91 3.78
CA ALA A 105 10.42 -13.17 4.53
C ALA A 105 8.96 -13.52 4.83
N TRP A 106 8.15 -12.51 5.20
CA TRP A 106 6.71 -12.67 5.39
C TRP A 106 5.99 -13.09 4.10
N VAL A 107 6.29 -12.47 2.95
CA VAL A 107 5.75 -12.85 1.64
C VAL A 107 5.97 -14.33 1.33
N LYS A 108 7.20 -14.80 1.59
CA LYS A 108 7.56 -16.20 1.41
C LYS A 108 6.82 -17.12 2.39
N TYR A 109 6.76 -16.75 3.65
CA TYR A 109 6.06 -17.52 4.70
C TYR A 109 4.58 -17.70 4.37
N GLU A 110 3.90 -16.63 3.98
CA GLU A 110 2.49 -16.66 3.58
C GLU A 110 2.28 -17.28 2.19
N LYS A 111 3.34 -17.62 1.43
CA LYS A 111 3.24 -18.11 0.04
C LYS A 111 2.51 -17.14 -0.88
N MET A 112 2.84 -15.85 -0.79
CA MET A 112 2.35 -14.78 -1.67
C MET A 112 3.36 -14.38 -2.74
N GLU A 113 4.42 -15.16 -2.91
CA GLU A 113 5.40 -14.97 -3.98
C GLU A 113 4.65 -14.95 -5.33
N GLY A 114 4.85 -13.88 -6.11
CA GLY A 114 4.15 -13.67 -7.38
C GLY A 114 2.77 -12.99 -7.26
N MET A 115 2.29 -12.71 -6.05
CA MET A 115 1.10 -11.89 -5.77
C MET A 115 1.45 -10.51 -5.18
N LEU A 116 2.57 -10.42 -4.45
CA LEU A 116 3.16 -9.17 -3.97
C LEU A 116 4.57 -9.04 -4.53
N ASP A 117 4.86 -7.91 -5.17
CA ASP A 117 6.19 -7.54 -5.66
C ASP A 117 6.62 -6.16 -5.14
N PHE A 118 7.91 -6.03 -4.86
CA PHE A 118 8.53 -4.78 -4.45
C PHE A 118 10.06 -4.84 -4.58
N ASN A 119 10.64 -3.74 -5.05
CA ASN A 119 12.07 -3.57 -5.17
C ASN A 119 12.65 -2.95 -3.89
N ILE A 120 13.72 -3.56 -3.38
CA ILE A 120 14.51 -2.99 -2.29
C ILE A 120 15.52 -2.03 -2.91
N LYS A 121 15.40 -0.75 -2.58
CA LYS A 121 16.25 0.31 -3.10
C LYS A 121 17.63 0.26 -2.44
N ASP A 122 18.67 0.45 -3.26
CA ASP A 122 20.01 0.70 -2.75
C ASP A 122 20.13 2.20 -2.42
N VAL A 123 20.22 2.48 -1.13
CA VAL A 123 20.12 3.79 -0.45
C VAL A 123 21.18 3.94 0.62
#